data_AF-A0A920RFA8-F1
#
_entry.id   AF-A0A920RFA8-F1
#
_cell.length_a   1.000
_cell.length_b   1.000
_cell.length_c   1.000
_cell.angle_alpha   90.00
_cell.angle_beta   90.00
_cell.angle_gamma   90.00
#
_symmetry.space_group_name_H-M   'P 1'
#
loop_
_entity.id
_entity.type
_entity.pdbx_description
1 polymer ?
#
loop_
_entity_poly.entity_id
_entity_poly.type
_entity_poly.pdbx_seq_one_letter_code
_entity_poly.pdbx_strand_id
1 'polypeptide(L)'
;MLSGGGITTLDTAVRFPVRLVESGPAGGAIFSSHIATELGLENVLSYDMGGTTAKVCLIDEGQPQTARTFEVAREYRFLKGAVFRFAFR
;
A
#
# COMPACT_ATOMS: atom_id res chain seq x y z
N MET A 1 3.82 12.54 -0.64
CA MET A 1 2.56 11.78 -0.43
C MET A 1 2.66 11.09 0.92
N LEU A 2 1.55 10.88 1.62
CA LEU A 2 1.48 10.16 2.88
C LEU A 2 1.35 8.66 2.64
N SER A 3 1.73 7.83 3.61
CA SER A 3 1.57 6.36 3.57
C SER A 3 0.12 5.92 3.36
N GLY A 4 -0.85 6.74 3.79
CA GLY A 4 -2.28 6.51 3.59
C GLY A 4 -2.81 6.99 2.24
N GLY A 5 -1.94 7.38 1.30
CA GLY A 5 -2.35 7.79 -0.05
C GLY A 5 -2.71 9.27 -0.24
N GLY A 6 -2.81 10.04 0.85
CA GLY A 6 -3.11 11.47 0.80
C GLY A 6 -1.92 12.36 0.43
N ILE A 7 -2.19 13.59 0.01
CA ILE A 7 -1.17 14.63 -0.20
C ILE A 7 -0.94 15.40 1.10
N THR A 8 0.28 15.90 1.32
CA THR A 8 0.65 16.68 2.51
C THR A 8 1.54 17.86 2.13
N THR A 9 1.61 18.87 3.00
CA THR A 9 2.54 20.01 2.83
C THR A 9 3.96 19.64 3.25
N LEU A 10 4.96 20.37 2.73
CA LEU A 10 6.36 20.22 3.13
C LEU A 10 6.53 20.38 4.64
N ASP A 11 5.90 21.40 5.19
CA ASP A 11 5.96 21.70 6.61
C ASP A 11 5.41 20.52 7.47
N THR A 12 4.27 19.94 7.08
CA THR A 12 3.72 18.75 7.76
C THR A 12 4.61 17.53 7.59
N ALA A 13 5.21 17.36 6.40
CA ALA A 13 6.15 16.27 6.10
C ALA A 13 7.41 16.36 6.98
N VAL A 14 7.93 17.56 7.21
CA VAL A 14 9.06 17.81 8.12
C VAL A 14 8.66 17.54 9.57
N ARG A 15 7.46 17.95 9.99
CA ARG A 15 6.97 17.70 11.36
C ARG A 15 6.67 16.24 11.65
N PHE A 16 6.19 15.48 10.66
CA PHE A 16 5.77 14.08 10.81
C PHE A 16 6.36 13.16 9.74
N PRO A 17 7.69 13.01 9.65
CA PRO A 17 8.37 12.31 8.56
C PRO A 17 8.02 10.82 8.50
N VAL A 18 7.69 10.21 9.64
CA VAL A 18 7.23 8.81 9.72
C VAL A 18 6.00 8.54 8.85
N ARG A 19 5.15 9.55 8.60
CA ARG A 19 3.95 9.42 7.75
C ARG A 19 4.25 9.38 6.26
N LEU A 20 5.53 9.45 5.87
CA LEU A 20 5.99 9.31 4.49
C LEU A 20 6.57 7.91 4.23
N VAL A 21 6.83 7.13 5.27
CA VAL A 21 7.35 5.76 5.14
C VAL A 21 6.33 4.94 4.35
N GLU A 22 6.76 4.20 3.33
CA GLU A 22 5.87 3.46 2.41
C GLU A 22 4.94 4.35 1.55
N SER A 23 5.24 5.64 1.37
CA SER A 23 4.45 6.48 0.46
C SER A 23 4.54 6.06 -1.01
N GLY A 24 5.65 5.46 -1.45
CA GLY A 24 5.81 4.99 -2.83
C GLY A 24 4.81 3.91 -3.22
N PRO A 25 4.79 2.76 -2.50
CA PRO A 25 3.84 1.68 -2.76
C PRO A 25 2.37 2.09 -2.64
N ALA A 26 2.02 2.99 -1.71
CA ALA A 26 0.68 3.55 -1.62
C ALA A 26 0.26 4.26 -2.91
N GLY A 27 1.19 4.95 -3.57
CA GLY A 27 0.94 5.64 -4.84
C GLY A 27 0.76 4.65 -5.98
N GLY A 28 1.59 3.61 -6.03
CA GLY A 28 1.45 2.51 -6.99
C GLY A 28 0.10 1.81 -6.90
N ALA A 29 -0.40 1.58 -5.67
CA ALA A 29 -1.71 0.97 -5.44
C ALA A 29 -2.87 1.87 -5.90
N ILE A 30 -2.82 3.18 -5.58
CA ILE A 30 -3.83 4.16 -6.04
C ILE A 30 -3.84 4.24 -7.56
N PHE A 31 -2.67 4.35 -8.18
CA PHE A 31 -2.54 4.40 -9.63
C PHE A 31 -3.06 3.11 -10.28
N SER A 32 -2.74 1.95 -9.70
CA SER A 32 -3.24 0.66 -10.19
C SER A 32 -4.77 0.54 -10.09
N SER A 33 -5.39 1.04 -9.02
CA SER A 33 -6.85 1.10 -8.87
C SER A 33 -7.50 2.02 -9.90
N HIS A 34 -6.87 3.16 -10.19
CA HIS A 34 -7.31 4.07 -11.25
C HIS A 34 -7.30 3.39 -12.62
N ILE A 35 -6.18 2.77 -13.00
CA ILE A 35 -6.05 2.03 -14.27
C ILE A 35 -7.03 0.86 -14.32
N ALA A 36 -7.22 0.12 -13.22
CA ALA A 36 -8.18 -0.98 -13.17
C ALA A 36 -9.62 -0.50 -13.43
N THR A 37 -9.98 0.66 -12.87
CA THR A 37 -11.28 1.30 -13.10
C THR A 37 -11.46 1.67 -14.58
N GLU A 38 -10.44 2.25 -15.22
CA GLU A 38 -10.48 2.59 -16.66
C GLU A 38 -10.63 1.34 -17.54
N LEU A 39 -10.08 0.21 -17.11
CA LEU A 39 -10.17 -1.07 -17.80
C LEU A 39 -11.42 -1.89 -17.45
N GLY A 40 -12.28 -1.41 -16.54
CA GLY A 40 -13.45 -2.15 -16.06
C GLY A 40 -13.09 -3.41 -15.27
N LEU A 41 -11.92 -3.42 -14.61
CA LEU A 41 -11.44 -4.53 -13.78
C LEU A 41 -11.67 -4.20 -12.30
N GLU A 42 -12.50 -5.01 -11.64
CA GLU A 42 -12.80 -4.80 -10.21
C GLU A 42 -11.75 -5.43 -9.30
N ASN A 43 -11.14 -6.55 -9.72
CA ASN A 43 -10.25 -7.36 -8.90
C ASN A 43 -8.89 -7.48 -9.57
N VAL A 44 -7.88 -6.78 -9.05
CA VAL A 44 -6.52 -6.78 -9.62
C VAL A 44 -5.45 -6.88 -8.54
N LEU A 45 -4.30 -7.40 -8.93
CA LEU A 45 -3.10 -7.44 -8.10
C LEU A 45 -2.09 -6.43 -8.62
N SER A 46 -1.77 -5.40 -7.84
CA SER A 46 -0.67 -4.49 -8.12
C SER A 46 0.64 -5.12 -7.64
N TYR A 47 1.67 -5.09 -8.50
CA TYR A 47 2.99 -5.63 -8.23
C TYR A 47 4.07 -4.63 -8.63
N ASP A 48 4.87 -4.19 -7.67
CA ASP A 48 5.99 -3.26 -7.87
C ASP A 48 7.27 -3.92 -7.37
N MET A 49 8.22 -4.14 -8.28
CA MET A 49 9.48 -4.81 -8.01
C MET A 49 10.66 -3.95 -8.47
N GLY A 50 11.58 -3.71 -7.52
CA GLY A 50 12.91 -3.19 -7.79
C GLY A 50 13.99 -4.24 -7.55
N GLY A 51 15.26 -3.83 -7.61
CA GLY A 51 16.40 -4.74 -7.41
C GLY A 51 16.56 -5.31 -5.98
N THR A 52 15.86 -4.75 -5.00
CA THR A 52 15.99 -5.12 -3.57
C THR A 52 14.66 -5.55 -2.95
N THR A 53 13.56 -4.95 -3.38
CA THR A 53 12.24 -5.13 -2.76
C THR A 53 11.18 -5.40 -3.80
N ALA A 54 10.22 -6.26 -3.45
CA ALA A 54 8.96 -6.41 -4.15
C ALA A 54 7.82 -6.04 -3.19
N LYS A 55 6.79 -5.40 -3.72
CA LYS A 55 5.60 -4.97 -3.01
C LYS A 55 4.38 -5.43 -3.79
N VAL A 56 3.35 -5.85 -3.06
CA VAL A 56 2.10 -6.38 -3.62
C VAL A 56 0.94 -5.66 -2.94
N CYS A 57 -0.06 -5.25 -3.70
CA CYS A 57 -1.33 -4.75 -3.19
C CYS A 57 -2.49 -5.44 -3.89
N LEU A 58 -3.44 -5.97 -3.11
CA LEU A 58 -4.71 -6.44 -3.64
C LEU A 58 -5.66 -5.25 -3.78
N ILE A 59 -6.27 -5.14 -4.94
CA ILE A 59 -7.36 -4.21 -5.23
C ILE A 59 -8.60 -5.06 -5.44
N ASP A 60 -9.60 -4.82 -4.61
CA ASP A 60 -10.83 -5.58 -4.51
C ASP A 60 -11.99 -4.59 -4.63
N GLU A 61 -12.97 -4.90 -5.49
CA GLU A 61 -14.06 -3.97 -5.83
C GLU A 61 -13.57 -2.57 -6.26
N GLY A 62 -12.45 -2.53 -6.99
CA GLY A 62 -11.81 -1.30 -7.44
C GLY A 62 -11.09 -0.50 -6.34
N GLN A 63 -11.06 -0.99 -5.10
CA GLN A 63 -10.45 -0.30 -3.96
C GLN A 63 -9.16 -0.99 -3.48
N PRO A 64 -8.05 -0.25 -3.31
CA PRO A 64 -6.85 -0.80 -2.69
C PRO A 64 -7.10 -1.20 -1.24
N GLN A 65 -6.70 -2.42 -0.85
CA GLN A 65 -6.80 -2.82 0.55
C GLN A 65 -5.79 -2.07 1.43
N THR A 66 -6.28 -1.50 2.54
CA THR A 66 -5.47 -0.76 3.50
C THR A 66 -5.35 -1.54 4.82
N ALA A 67 -4.16 -1.55 5.41
CA ALA A 67 -3.91 -2.12 6.73
C ALA A 67 -3.64 -1.00 7.74
N ARG A 68 -4.19 -1.14 8.96
CA ARG A 68 -3.94 -0.20 10.07
C ARG A 68 -2.58 -0.39 10.74
N THR A 69 -1.92 -1.50 10.44
CA THR A 69 -0.62 -1.90 10.99
C THR A 69 0.31 -2.22 9.85
N PHE A 70 1.53 -1.66 9.89
CA PHE A 70 2.59 -2.00 8.95
C PHE A 70 3.82 -2.46 9.74
N GLU A 71 4.53 -3.43 9.18
CA GLU A 71 5.73 -3.99 9.76
C GLU A 71 6.95 -3.46 9.00
N VAL A 72 7.98 -3.07 9.73
CA VAL A 72 9.27 -2.65 9.16
C VAL A 72 10.29 -3.74 9.42
N ALA A 73 11.11 -4.06 8.42
CA ALA A 73 12.23 -5.00 8.49
C ALA A 73 11.91 -6.48 8.81
N ARG A 74 10.63 -6.89 8.87
CA ARG A 74 10.21 -8.30 9.07
C ARG A 74 10.66 -8.92 10.42
N GLU A 75 10.87 -8.12 11.46
CA GLU A 75 11.33 -8.62 12.78
C GLU A 75 10.25 -9.39 13.58
N TYR A 76 8.96 -9.22 13.29
CA TYR A 76 7.85 -9.73 14.12
C TYR A 76 6.91 -10.63 13.32
N ARG A 77 7.48 -11.64 12.66
CA ARG A 77 6.81 -12.58 11.73
C ARG A 77 5.65 -13.43 12.31
N PHE A 78 5.25 -13.25 13.57
CA PHE A 78 4.24 -14.09 14.25
C PHE A 78 3.19 -13.32 15.07
N LEU A 79 3.12 -11.99 15.01
CA LEU A 79 2.01 -11.25 15.63
C LEU A 79 0.77 -11.30 14.73
N LYS A 80 -0.33 -11.78 15.31
CA LYS A 80 -1.64 -11.91 14.66
C LYS A 80 -2.11 -10.52 14.19
N GLY A 81 -1.97 -10.23 12.88
CA GLY A 81 -2.24 -8.90 12.30
C GLY A 81 -1.08 -8.30 11.50
N ALA A 82 0.11 -8.92 11.50
CA ALA A 82 1.15 -8.63 10.51
C ALA A 82 0.59 -8.96 9.11
N VAL A 83 0.74 -8.04 8.17
CA VAL A 83 0.06 -7.97 6.87
C VAL A 83 0.15 -9.29 6.08
N PHE A 84 -0.78 -10.21 6.32
CA PHE A 84 -1.12 -11.36 5.47
C PHE A 84 -2.43 -11.94 6.01
N ARG A 85 -3.56 -11.55 5.41
CA ARG A 85 -4.80 -12.34 5.51
C ARG A 85 -5.32 -12.56 4.10
N PHE A 86 -4.76 -13.58 3.43
CA PHE A 86 -5.46 -14.23 2.32
C PHE A 86 -6.64 -14.99 2.93
N ALA A 87 -7.84 -14.48 2.71
CA ALA A 87 -9.05 -15.28 2.76
C ALA A 87 -9.59 -15.31 1.32
N PHE A 88 -9.15 -16.29 0.54
CA PHE A 88 -9.93 -16.71 -0.62
C PHE A 88 -11.25 -17.24 -0.07
N ARG A 89 -12.35 -16.57 -0.39
CA ARG A 89 -13.66 -17.20 -0.38
C ARG A 89 -14.05 -17.50 -1.80
#